data_AF-A0A840HNJ7-F1
#
_entry.id   AF-A0A840HNJ7-F1
#
_cell.length_a   1.000
_cell.length_b   1.000
_cell.length_c   1.000
_cell.angle_alpha   90.00
_cell.angle_beta   90.00
_cell.angle_gamma   90.00
#
_symmetry.space_group_name_H-M   'P 1'
#
loop_
_entity.id
_entity.type
_entity.pdbx_description
1 polymer ?
#
loop_
_entity_poly.entity_id
_entity_poly.type
_entity_poly.pdbx_seq_one_letter_code
_entity_poly.pdbx_strand_id
1 'polypeptide(L)'
;MASIINLVDDIPVELLTISGDDYTGLVVGLESMGAAIERWNFRGGDDPPRTLDGKSPVHLVRDALSKCPDERPAPTTTELVFIIDDSLRESIRLDISSAFDALHRSDFKAATVLAGAAIEALLLAAVQAGGHTSPPSGMKNKPRGGPETWDLAQFIEAATLLGLIKPETGEQAGRAKNFRNLIHPGRAQRLSESCDRGTALAALAGVELVSRDLQPLSKKPSNCAPHSIHVQKKHVKVVMHGNNPQTFNCQTGIVPMHATRGTQCGLHVFI
;
A
#
# COMPACT_ATOMS: atom_id res chain seq x y z
N MET A 1 31.29 -22.64 -12.20
CA MET A 1 31.41 -21.31 -11.54
C MET A 1 30.81 -20.22 -12.40
N ALA A 2 31.15 -20.09 -13.69
CA ALA A 2 30.55 -19.08 -14.58
C ALA A 2 29.01 -19.14 -14.62
N SER A 3 28.43 -20.34 -14.63
CA SER A 3 26.97 -20.52 -14.57
C SER A 3 26.34 -19.95 -13.29
N ILE A 4 27.03 -19.98 -12.15
CA ILE A 4 26.51 -19.42 -10.89
C ILE A 4 26.49 -17.90 -10.99
N ILE A 5 27.55 -17.28 -11.53
CA ILE A 5 27.63 -15.83 -11.71
C ILE A 5 26.49 -15.35 -12.60
N ASN A 6 26.34 -15.97 -13.78
CA ASN A 6 25.27 -15.61 -14.72
C ASN A 6 23.87 -15.78 -14.09
N LEU A 7 23.64 -16.84 -13.31
CA LEU A 7 22.36 -17.03 -12.62
C LEU A 7 22.08 -15.95 -11.58
N VAL A 8 23.11 -15.43 -10.91
CA VAL A 8 22.95 -14.34 -9.93
C VAL A 8 22.70 -13.01 -10.63
N ASP A 9 23.33 -12.77 -11.78
CA ASP A 9 23.10 -11.56 -12.59
C ASP A 9 21.66 -11.48 -13.13
N ASP A 10 21.00 -12.65 -13.32
CA ASP A 10 19.61 -12.74 -13.75
C ASP A 10 18.59 -12.53 -12.60
N ILE A 11 19.04 -12.44 -11.34
CA ILE A 11 18.15 -12.20 -10.20
C ILE A 11 17.71 -10.72 -10.20
N PRO A 12 16.40 -10.42 -10.23
CA PRO A 12 15.90 -9.06 -10.10
C PRO A 12 16.45 -8.38 -8.83
N VAL A 13 16.93 -7.15 -8.95
CA VAL A 13 17.53 -6.40 -7.82
C VAL A 13 16.52 -6.20 -6.68
N GLU A 14 15.24 -6.25 -6.99
CA GLU A 14 14.15 -6.18 -6.03
C GLU A 14 14.15 -7.40 -5.09
N LEU A 15 14.66 -8.57 -5.49
CA LEU A 15 14.76 -9.73 -4.60
C LEU A 15 16.01 -9.69 -3.71
N LEU A 16 16.95 -8.78 -3.95
CA LEU A 16 18.20 -8.65 -3.18
C LEU A 16 18.01 -7.79 -1.93
N THR A 17 17.05 -8.13 -1.07
CA THR A 17 16.79 -7.44 0.20
C THR A 17 17.60 -8.06 1.34
N ILE A 18 18.92 -7.90 1.30
CA ILE A 18 19.86 -8.45 2.29
C ILE A 18 20.61 -7.34 3.03
N SER A 19 21.19 -7.66 4.18
CA SER A 19 21.97 -6.70 4.96
C SER A 19 23.25 -6.27 4.21
N GLY A 20 23.84 -5.13 4.58
CA GLY A 20 25.09 -4.67 3.97
C GLY A 20 26.24 -5.66 4.10
N ASP A 21 26.30 -6.36 5.24
CA ASP A 21 27.31 -7.40 5.49
C ASP A 21 27.08 -8.62 4.58
N ASP A 22 25.82 -9.06 4.45
CA ASP A 22 25.45 -10.17 3.56
C ASP A 22 25.69 -9.83 2.09
N TYR A 23 25.38 -8.59 1.68
CA TYR A 23 25.64 -8.09 0.34
C TYR A 23 27.14 -8.05 0.04
N THR A 24 27.96 -7.64 1.01
CA THR A 24 29.42 -7.69 0.88
C THR A 24 29.89 -9.14 0.70
N GLY A 25 29.34 -10.09 1.46
CA GLY A 25 29.61 -11.52 1.29
C GLY A 25 29.26 -12.03 -0.11
N LEU A 26 28.10 -11.63 -0.64
CA LEU A 26 27.66 -11.95 -2.00
C LEU A 26 28.66 -11.44 -3.04
N VAL A 27 28.99 -10.14 -3.00
CA VAL A 27 29.92 -9.52 -3.96
C VAL A 27 31.30 -10.16 -3.88
N VAL A 28 31.87 -10.33 -2.68
CA VAL A 28 33.19 -10.97 -2.52
C VAL A 28 33.17 -12.41 -3.06
N GLY A 29 32.07 -13.14 -2.85
CA GLY A 29 31.89 -14.47 -3.40
C GLY A 29 31.89 -14.49 -4.94
N LEU A 30 31.12 -13.59 -5.57
CA LEU A 30 31.04 -13.47 -7.04
C LEU A 30 32.40 -13.08 -7.63
N GLU A 31 33.05 -12.05 -7.10
CA GLU A 31 34.36 -11.57 -7.56
C GLU A 31 35.45 -12.63 -7.39
N SER A 32 35.45 -13.37 -6.28
CA SER A 32 36.41 -14.45 -6.05
C SER A 32 36.25 -15.60 -7.05
N MET A 33 35.01 -15.91 -7.46
CA MET A 33 34.74 -16.88 -8.53
C MET A 33 35.16 -16.34 -9.90
N GLY A 34 34.84 -15.08 -10.21
CA GLY A 34 35.22 -14.40 -11.46
C GLY A 34 36.74 -14.41 -11.65
N ALA A 35 37.48 -13.95 -10.64
CA ALA A 35 38.95 -13.94 -10.67
C ALA A 35 39.56 -15.34 -10.76
N ALA A 36 38.92 -16.38 -10.23
CA ALA A 36 39.38 -17.77 -10.40
C ALA A 36 39.19 -18.25 -11.84
N ILE A 37 38.04 -17.97 -12.46
CA ILE A 37 37.75 -18.30 -13.86
C ILE A 37 38.73 -17.58 -14.79
N GLU A 38 38.98 -16.29 -14.58
CA GLU A 38 39.93 -15.53 -15.39
C GLU A 38 41.35 -16.11 -15.29
N ARG A 39 41.84 -16.39 -14.08
CA ARG A 39 43.16 -17.01 -13.88
C ARG A 39 43.27 -18.34 -14.62
N TRP A 40 42.24 -19.18 -14.53
CA TRP A 40 42.19 -20.46 -15.23
C TRP A 40 42.26 -20.28 -16.75
N ASN A 41 41.49 -19.32 -17.30
CA ASN A 41 41.49 -19.03 -18.75
C ASN A 41 42.84 -18.48 -19.25
N PHE A 42 43.54 -17.67 -18.45
CA PHE A 42 44.80 -17.05 -18.87
C PHE A 42 46.04 -17.93 -18.69
N ARG A 43 46.13 -18.66 -17.58
CA ARG A 43 47.36 -19.38 -17.20
C ARG A 43 47.21 -20.90 -17.18
N GLY A 44 45.98 -21.41 -17.20
CA GLY A 44 45.69 -22.79 -16.81
C GLY A 44 45.92 -23.03 -15.31
N GLY A 45 45.65 -24.25 -14.85
CA GLY A 45 45.87 -24.70 -13.46
C GLY A 45 44.58 -24.84 -12.63
N ASP A 46 44.71 -25.49 -11.48
CA ASP A 46 43.60 -25.86 -10.59
C ASP A 46 43.59 -25.04 -9.28
N ASP A 47 44.11 -23.80 -9.32
CA ASP A 47 44.12 -22.93 -8.16
C ASP A 47 42.68 -22.68 -7.68
N PRO A 48 42.34 -23.03 -6.43
CA PRO A 48 40.99 -22.81 -5.93
C PRO A 48 40.69 -21.30 -5.83
N PRO A 49 39.40 -20.92 -5.91
CA PRO A 49 38.96 -19.58 -5.55
C PRO A 49 39.41 -19.20 -4.14
N ARG A 50 39.74 -17.91 -3.93
CA ARG A 50 40.11 -17.42 -2.60
C ARG A 50 38.95 -17.59 -1.63
N THR A 51 39.24 -18.06 -0.43
CA THR A 51 38.27 -18.14 0.67
C THR A 51 38.29 -16.85 1.48
N LEU A 52 37.14 -16.50 2.07
CA LEU A 52 37.02 -15.43 3.06
C LEU A 52 36.59 -16.07 4.37
N ASP A 53 37.34 -15.84 5.45
CA ASP A 53 37.08 -16.42 6.78
C ASP A 53 36.87 -17.95 6.77
N GLY A 54 37.64 -18.65 5.92
CA GLY A 54 37.54 -20.10 5.75
C GLY A 54 36.31 -20.59 4.97
N LYS A 55 35.44 -19.69 4.49
CA LYS A 55 34.27 -20.01 3.68
C LYS A 55 34.62 -19.99 2.19
N SER A 56 34.07 -20.95 1.44
CA SER A 56 34.19 -20.94 -0.02
C SER A 56 33.33 -19.85 -0.65
N PRO A 57 33.71 -19.29 -1.82
CA PRO A 57 32.89 -18.29 -2.50
C PRO A 57 31.46 -18.75 -2.80
N VAL A 58 31.27 -20.03 -3.15
CA VAL A 58 29.94 -20.62 -3.37
C VAL A 58 29.12 -20.62 -2.07
N HIS A 59 29.75 -20.88 -0.92
CA HIS A 59 29.07 -20.81 0.37
C HIS A 59 28.64 -19.37 0.71
N LEU A 60 29.47 -18.36 0.43
CA LEU A 60 29.13 -16.96 0.66
C LEU A 60 27.92 -16.52 -0.19
N VAL A 61 27.94 -16.85 -1.48
CA VAL A 61 26.81 -16.56 -2.39
C VAL A 61 25.54 -17.26 -1.92
N ARG A 62 25.63 -18.56 -1.59
CA ARG A 62 24.47 -19.32 -1.09
C ARG A 62 23.92 -18.76 0.22
N ASP A 63 24.78 -18.43 1.18
CA ASP A 63 24.37 -17.91 2.48
C ASP A 63 23.65 -16.57 2.32
N ALA A 64 24.18 -15.68 1.49
CA ALA A 64 23.54 -14.39 1.19
C ALA A 64 22.18 -14.59 0.49
N LEU A 65 22.12 -15.38 -0.58
CA LEU A 65 20.87 -15.62 -1.32
C LEU A 65 19.82 -16.35 -0.51
N SER A 66 20.21 -17.20 0.45
CA SER A 66 19.25 -17.88 1.35
C SER A 66 18.53 -16.93 2.33
N LYS A 67 18.98 -15.68 2.42
CA LYS A 67 18.36 -14.62 3.23
C LYS A 67 17.45 -13.71 2.39
N CYS A 68 17.51 -13.81 1.07
CA CYS A 68 16.59 -13.13 0.17
C CYS A 68 15.20 -13.77 0.27
N PRO A 69 14.11 -12.99 0.14
CA PRO A 69 12.78 -13.55 0.00
C PRO A 69 12.63 -14.29 -1.34
N ASP A 70 11.83 -15.36 -1.34
CA ASP A 70 11.56 -16.16 -2.54
C ASP A 70 10.68 -15.39 -3.54
N GLU A 71 9.83 -14.50 -3.05
CA GLU A 71 8.90 -13.70 -3.84
C GLU A 71 8.85 -12.28 -3.32
N ARG A 72 8.60 -11.31 -4.21
CA ARG A 72 8.35 -9.92 -3.84
C ARG A 72 7.16 -9.40 -4.64
N PRO A 73 6.28 -8.57 -4.04
CA PRO A 73 5.20 -7.96 -4.77
C PRO A 73 5.74 -7.13 -5.94
N ALA A 74 5.05 -7.16 -7.08
CA ALA A 74 5.39 -6.30 -8.21
C ALA A 74 5.45 -4.83 -7.77
N PRO A 75 6.40 -4.01 -8.26
CA PRO A 75 6.53 -2.59 -7.88
C PRO A 75 5.27 -1.74 -8.14
N THR A 76 4.40 -2.19 -9.03
CA THR A 76 3.11 -1.54 -9.33
C THR A 76 2.01 -1.86 -8.32
N THR A 77 2.25 -2.83 -7.41
CA THR A 77 1.30 -3.21 -6.37
C THR A 77 1.18 -2.11 -5.33
N THR A 78 -0.03 -1.67 -5.05
CA THR A 78 -0.33 -0.63 -4.04
C THR A 78 0.37 -0.91 -2.70
N GLU A 79 0.99 0.12 -2.11
CA GLU A 79 1.82 0.02 -0.89
C GLU A 79 1.05 -0.26 0.42
N LEU A 80 -0.28 -0.18 0.41
CA LEU A 80 -1.16 -0.45 1.57
C LEU A 80 -0.72 0.23 2.89
N VAL A 81 -0.33 1.50 2.85
CA VAL A 81 0.25 2.22 4.01
C VAL A 81 -0.67 2.33 5.24
N PHE A 82 -1.97 2.06 5.09
CA PHE A 82 -2.94 2.03 6.20
C PHE A 82 -2.76 0.80 7.11
N ILE A 83 -2.08 -0.25 6.64
CA ILE A 83 -1.79 -1.45 7.43
C ILE A 83 -0.49 -1.21 8.20
N ILE A 84 -0.56 -1.21 9.54
CA ILE A 84 0.57 -0.92 10.42
C ILE A 84 1.53 -2.12 10.50
N ASP A 85 0.98 -3.33 10.53
CA ASP A 85 1.76 -4.57 10.58
C ASP A 85 2.46 -4.81 9.24
N ASP A 86 3.79 -4.71 9.24
CA ASP A 86 4.65 -4.91 8.07
C ASP A 86 4.49 -6.29 7.44
N SER A 87 4.42 -7.33 8.29
CA SER A 87 4.32 -8.72 7.82
C SER A 87 2.97 -8.99 7.16
N LEU A 88 1.89 -8.48 7.77
CA LEU A 88 0.55 -8.60 7.19
C LEU A 88 0.44 -7.80 5.89
N ARG A 89 0.96 -6.58 5.87
CA ARG A 89 1.01 -5.74 4.67
C ARG A 89 1.71 -6.46 3.53
N GLU A 90 2.89 -6.99 3.77
CA GLU A 90 3.66 -7.67 2.72
C GLU A 90 2.96 -8.94 2.23
N SER A 91 2.38 -9.73 3.14
CA SER A 91 1.59 -10.91 2.77
C SER A 91 0.42 -10.55 1.85
N ILE A 92 -0.33 -9.49 2.15
CA ILE A 92 -1.47 -9.07 1.31
C ILE A 92 -0.97 -8.54 -0.05
N ARG A 93 0.16 -7.82 -0.08
CA ARG A 93 0.74 -7.35 -1.34
C ARG A 93 1.20 -8.52 -2.22
N LEU A 94 1.77 -9.58 -1.64
CA LEU A 94 2.14 -10.79 -2.37
C LEU A 94 0.91 -11.47 -2.99
N ASP A 95 -0.20 -11.55 -2.26
CA ASP A 95 -1.47 -12.09 -2.78
C ASP A 95 -2.00 -11.24 -3.95
N ILE A 96 -1.94 -9.91 -3.85
CA ILE A 96 -2.35 -9.01 -4.93
C ILE A 96 -1.46 -9.21 -6.16
N SER A 97 -0.14 -9.22 -5.98
CA SER A 97 0.82 -9.47 -7.08
C SER A 97 0.56 -10.82 -7.75
N SER A 98 0.38 -11.87 -6.95
CA SER A 98 0.06 -13.21 -7.42
C SER A 98 -1.25 -13.27 -8.21
N ALA A 99 -2.26 -12.48 -7.82
CA ALA A 99 -3.51 -12.36 -8.55
C ALA A 99 -3.32 -11.72 -9.94
N PHE A 100 -2.47 -10.68 -10.03
CA PHE A 100 -2.10 -10.08 -11.31
C PHE A 100 -1.27 -11.04 -12.17
N ASP A 101 -0.31 -11.76 -11.60
CA ASP A 101 0.50 -12.74 -12.35
C ASP A 101 -0.37 -13.89 -12.88
N ALA A 102 -1.33 -14.37 -12.08
CA ALA A 102 -2.31 -15.34 -12.52
C ALA A 102 -3.13 -14.83 -13.72
N LEU A 103 -3.54 -13.54 -13.71
CA LEU A 103 -4.20 -12.94 -14.87
C LEU A 103 -3.29 -12.93 -16.11
N HIS A 104 -2.02 -12.53 -15.97
CA HIS A 104 -1.07 -12.50 -17.09
C HIS A 104 -0.82 -13.88 -17.68
N ARG A 105 -0.80 -14.93 -16.84
CA ARG A 105 -0.69 -16.34 -17.26
C ARG A 105 -1.99 -16.96 -17.76
N SER A 106 -3.07 -16.18 -17.85
CA SER A 106 -4.42 -16.66 -18.22
C SER A 106 -5.01 -17.71 -17.26
N ASP A 107 -4.53 -17.77 -16.02
CA ASP A 107 -5.15 -18.56 -14.95
C ASP A 107 -6.24 -17.75 -14.25
N PHE A 108 -7.38 -17.62 -14.94
CA PHE A 108 -8.48 -16.78 -14.50
C PHE A 108 -9.13 -17.27 -13.20
N LYS A 109 -9.07 -18.58 -12.93
CA LYS A 109 -9.61 -19.15 -11.70
C LYS A 109 -8.74 -18.74 -10.52
N ALA A 110 -7.42 -18.90 -10.62
CA ALA A 110 -6.51 -18.44 -9.58
C ALA A 110 -6.60 -16.93 -9.37
N ALA A 111 -6.56 -16.14 -10.46
CA ALA A 111 -6.64 -14.68 -10.39
C ALA A 111 -7.90 -14.21 -9.63
N THR A 112 -9.06 -14.79 -9.92
CA THR A 112 -10.33 -14.44 -9.28
C THR A 112 -10.35 -14.83 -7.79
N VAL A 113 -9.78 -15.99 -7.43
CA VAL A 113 -9.72 -16.45 -6.04
C VAL A 113 -8.79 -15.58 -5.21
N LEU A 114 -7.58 -15.35 -5.71
CA LEU A 114 -6.56 -14.54 -5.03
C LEU A 114 -7.03 -13.10 -4.87
N ALA A 115 -7.63 -12.50 -5.89
CA ALA A 115 -8.22 -11.17 -5.79
C ALA A 115 -9.34 -11.10 -4.73
N GLY A 116 -10.21 -12.11 -4.67
CA GLY A 116 -11.24 -12.18 -3.63
C GLY A 116 -10.70 -12.37 -2.21
N ALA A 117 -9.62 -13.13 -2.05
CA ALA A 117 -8.92 -13.30 -0.77
C ALA A 117 -8.21 -12.00 -0.33
N ALA A 118 -7.55 -11.30 -1.27
CA ALA A 118 -6.94 -10.01 -1.01
C ALA A 118 -7.97 -8.97 -0.57
N ILE A 119 -9.14 -8.89 -1.22
CA ILE A 119 -10.24 -8.00 -0.79
C ILE A 119 -10.67 -8.34 0.66
N GLU A 120 -10.83 -9.62 0.98
CA GLU A 120 -11.21 -10.07 2.32
C GLU A 120 -10.20 -9.62 3.37
N ALA A 121 -8.90 -9.85 3.11
CA ALA A 121 -7.81 -9.46 4.00
C ALA A 121 -7.70 -7.93 4.18
N LEU A 122 -7.85 -7.15 3.10
CA LEU A 122 -7.85 -5.69 3.14
C LEU A 122 -8.99 -5.15 4.01
N LEU A 123 -10.20 -5.68 3.84
CA LEU A 123 -11.37 -5.24 4.62
C LEU A 123 -11.27 -5.67 6.08
N LEU A 124 -10.79 -6.89 6.37
CA LEU A 124 -10.51 -7.34 7.73
C LEU A 124 -9.52 -6.39 8.43
N ALA A 125 -8.38 -6.11 7.78
CA ALA A 125 -7.36 -5.21 8.32
C ALA A 125 -7.94 -3.82 8.62
N ALA A 126 -8.75 -3.27 7.72
CA ALA A 126 -9.40 -1.97 7.92
C ALA A 126 -10.42 -1.96 9.07
N VAL A 127 -11.27 -3.00 9.16
CA VAL A 127 -12.27 -3.13 10.23
C VAL A 127 -11.58 -3.25 11.60
N GLN A 128 -10.50 -4.04 11.69
CA GLN A 128 -9.72 -4.19 12.91
C GLN A 128 -8.96 -2.91 13.28
N ALA A 129 -8.38 -2.20 12.31
CA ALA A 129 -7.70 -0.93 12.54
C ALA A 129 -8.67 0.16 13.04
N GLY A 130 -9.94 0.12 12.63
CA GLY A 130 -11.00 0.98 13.17
C GLY A 130 -11.47 0.61 14.58
N GLY A 131 -10.96 -0.47 15.17
CA GLY A 131 -11.37 -0.96 16.49
C GLY A 131 -12.75 -1.61 16.51
N HIS A 132 -13.28 -2.00 15.35
CA HIS A 132 -14.61 -2.59 15.24
C HIS A 132 -14.56 -4.09 15.53
N THR A 133 -14.92 -4.47 16.75
CA THR A 133 -14.95 -5.87 17.21
C THR A 133 -16.32 -6.52 17.09
N SER A 134 -17.35 -5.76 16.74
CA SER A 134 -18.74 -6.21 16.65
C SER A 134 -19.38 -5.78 15.33
N PRO A 135 -20.38 -6.53 14.82
CA PRO A 135 -21.07 -6.18 13.59
C PRO A 135 -21.74 -4.80 13.69
N PRO A 136 -21.60 -3.92 12.67
CA PRO A 136 -22.24 -2.62 12.70
C PRO A 136 -23.77 -2.72 12.67
N SER A 137 -24.43 -1.71 13.23
CA SER A 137 -25.89 -1.58 13.16
C SER A 137 -26.35 -1.44 11.71
N GLY A 138 -27.41 -2.17 11.33
CA GLY A 138 -27.94 -2.15 9.95
C GLY A 138 -27.51 -3.33 9.08
N MET A 139 -26.57 -4.14 9.54
CA MET A 139 -26.14 -5.36 8.84
C MET A 139 -27.28 -6.39 8.78
N LYS A 140 -27.57 -6.92 7.59
CA LYS A 140 -28.68 -7.86 7.34
C LYS A 140 -28.43 -9.22 8.00
N ASN A 141 -27.22 -9.75 7.87
CA ASN A 141 -26.84 -11.06 8.39
C ASN A 141 -25.70 -10.92 9.41
N LYS A 142 -26.05 -10.71 10.67
CA LYS A 142 -25.06 -10.52 11.74
C LYS A 142 -24.25 -11.81 11.98
N PRO A 143 -22.92 -11.78 11.81
CA PRO A 143 -22.07 -12.91 12.17
C PRO A 143 -22.10 -13.19 13.68
N ARG A 144 -21.76 -14.43 14.02
CA ARG A 144 -21.48 -14.83 15.40
C ARG A 144 -19.97 -14.80 15.61
N GLY A 145 -19.51 -14.02 16.59
CA GLY A 145 -18.08 -13.88 16.90
C GLY A 145 -17.48 -12.56 16.41
N GLY A 146 -16.17 -12.42 16.62
CA GLY A 146 -15.40 -11.26 16.21
C GLY A 146 -15.10 -11.27 14.71
N PRO A 147 -14.44 -10.22 14.20
CA PRO A 147 -14.14 -10.06 12.77
C PRO A 147 -13.45 -11.26 12.14
N GLU A 148 -12.63 -12.00 12.88
CA GLU A 148 -11.92 -13.20 12.43
C GLU A 148 -12.82 -14.35 11.95
N THR A 149 -14.11 -14.35 12.32
CA THR A 149 -15.07 -15.39 11.88
C THR A 149 -15.96 -14.93 10.72
N TRP A 150 -15.81 -13.69 10.27
CA TRP A 150 -16.68 -13.12 9.26
C TRP A 150 -16.28 -13.59 7.86
N ASP A 151 -17.26 -13.73 6.97
CA ASP A 151 -17.00 -14.01 5.56
C ASP A 151 -16.83 -12.72 4.74
N LEU A 152 -16.34 -12.86 3.51
CA LEU A 152 -16.18 -11.73 2.59
C LEU A 152 -17.47 -10.91 2.38
N ALA A 153 -18.66 -11.53 2.38
CA ALA A 153 -19.90 -10.77 2.20
C ALA A 153 -20.17 -9.87 3.41
N GLN A 154 -19.89 -10.39 4.60
CA GLN A 154 -20.01 -9.65 5.86
C GLN A 154 -18.99 -8.52 5.92
N PHE A 155 -17.74 -8.75 5.52
CA PHE A 155 -16.76 -7.65 5.44
C PHE A 155 -17.17 -6.55 4.47
N ILE A 156 -17.68 -6.89 3.29
CA ILE A 156 -18.16 -5.90 2.31
C ILE A 156 -19.29 -5.05 2.89
N GLU A 157 -20.29 -5.70 3.52
CA GLU A 157 -21.42 -5.01 4.13
C GLU A 157 -20.97 -4.13 5.32
N ALA A 158 -20.11 -4.66 6.19
CA ALA A 158 -19.60 -3.93 7.35
C ALA A 158 -18.79 -2.70 6.93
N ALA A 159 -17.84 -2.86 6.01
CA ALA A 159 -17.01 -1.77 5.54
C ALA A 159 -17.81 -0.67 4.83
N THR A 160 -18.85 -1.05 4.09
CA THR A 160 -19.77 -0.09 3.45
C THR A 160 -20.59 0.69 4.48
N LEU A 161 -21.15 0.00 5.48
CA LEU A 161 -21.94 0.64 6.55
C LEU A 161 -21.11 1.55 7.45
N LEU A 162 -19.85 1.18 7.69
CA LEU A 162 -18.89 1.98 8.45
C LEU A 162 -18.31 3.16 7.64
N GLY A 163 -18.59 3.23 6.33
CA GLY A 163 -18.05 4.26 5.45
C GLY A 163 -16.54 4.12 5.19
N LEU A 164 -15.97 2.93 5.40
CA LEU A 164 -14.56 2.63 5.11
C LEU A 164 -14.32 2.52 3.60
N ILE A 165 -15.33 2.04 2.86
CA ILE A 165 -15.33 2.00 1.40
C ILE A 165 -16.60 2.66 0.86
N LYS A 166 -16.53 3.15 -0.38
CA LYS A 166 -17.71 3.74 -1.05
C LYS A 166 -18.74 2.66 -1.40
N PRO A 167 -20.04 3.01 -1.51
CA PRO A 167 -21.08 2.07 -1.92
C PRO A 167 -20.78 1.36 -3.25
N GLU A 168 -20.26 2.09 -4.23
CA GLU A 168 -19.90 1.55 -5.56
C GLU A 168 -18.72 0.56 -5.47
N THR A 169 -17.76 0.84 -4.59
CA THR A 169 -16.65 -0.09 -4.28
C THR A 169 -17.19 -1.37 -3.62
N GLY A 170 -18.17 -1.23 -2.71
CA GLY A 170 -18.88 -2.35 -2.12
C GLY A 170 -19.60 -3.22 -3.15
N GLU A 171 -20.26 -2.61 -4.14
CA GLU A 171 -20.88 -3.34 -5.25
C GLU A 171 -19.85 -4.11 -6.09
N GLN A 172 -18.72 -3.49 -6.43
CA GLN A 172 -17.65 -4.15 -7.19
C GLN A 172 -17.03 -5.30 -6.41
N ALA A 173 -16.76 -5.13 -5.11
CA ALA A 173 -16.30 -6.20 -4.23
C ALA A 173 -17.34 -7.34 -4.15
N GLY A 174 -18.63 -7.00 -4.14
CA GLY A 174 -19.72 -7.97 -4.21
C GLY A 174 -19.70 -8.80 -5.51
N ARG A 175 -19.40 -8.17 -6.65
CA ARG A 175 -19.18 -8.88 -7.93
C ARG A 175 -17.98 -9.81 -7.85
N ALA A 176 -16.84 -9.32 -7.33
CA ALA A 176 -15.63 -10.14 -7.12
C ALA A 176 -15.92 -11.38 -6.27
N LYS A 177 -16.66 -11.22 -5.16
CA LYS A 177 -17.12 -12.34 -4.32
C LYS A 177 -17.98 -13.34 -5.09
N ASN A 178 -18.90 -12.86 -5.93
CA ASN A 178 -19.74 -13.75 -6.73
C ASN A 178 -18.93 -14.55 -7.76
N PHE A 179 -17.93 -13.95 -8.39
CA PHE A 179 -17.02 -14.63 -9.31
C PHE A 179 -16.09 -15.60 -8.59
N ARG A 180 -15.55 -15.25 -7.41
CA ARG A 180 -14.79 -16.20 -6.57
C ARG A 180 -15.60 -17.46 -6.28
N ASN A 181 -16.91 -17.33 -6.06
CA ASN A 181 -17.77 -18.49 -5.78
C ASN A 181 -17.95 -19.42 -7.00
N LEU A 182 -17.57 -19.02 -8.22
CA LEU A 182 -17.59 -19.89 -9.40
C LEU A 182 -16.52 -21.00 -9.34
N ILE A 183 -15.61 -20.98 -8.35
CA ILE A 183 -14.71 -22.11 -8.11
C ILE A 183 -15.42 -23.40 -7.72
N HIS A 184 -16.64 -23.28 -7.18
CA HIS A 184 -17.47 -24.42 -6.82
C HIS A 184 -18.16 -24.98 -8.08
N PRO A 185 -17.87 -26.22 -8.50
CA PRO A 185 -18.39 -26.77 -9.77
C PRO A 185 -19.91 -26.72 -9.86
N GLY A 186 -20.62 -27.01 -8.77
CA GLY A 186 -22.08 -26.97 -8.73
C GLY A 186 -22.67 -25.56 -8.90
N ARG A 187 -21.95 -24.50 -8.52
CA ARG A 187 -22.39 -23.12 -8.77
C ARG A 187 -22.17 -22.72 -10.22
N ALA A 188 -20.98 -23.00 -10.75
CA ALA A 188 -20.65 -22.75 -12.16
C ALA A 188 -21.66 -23.44 -13.10
N GLN A 189 -21.98 -24.71 -12.85
CA GLN A 189 -22.95 -25.46 -13.64
C GLN A 189 -24.37 -24.88 -13.57
N ARG A 190 -24.82 -24.44 -12.39
CA ARG A 190 -26.17 -23.87 -12.21
C ARG A 190 -26.35 -22.51 -12.88
N LEU A 191 -25.31 -21.69 -12.89
CA LEU A 191 -25.33 -20.36 -13.49
C LEU A 191 -24.95 -20.40 -14.97
N SER A 192 -24.41 -21.52 -15.45
CA SER A 192 -23.78 -21.63 -16.78
C SER A 192 -22.70 -20.56 -16.99
N GLU A 193 -21.94 -20.28 -15.94
CA GLU A 193 -20.86 -19.29 -15.90
C GLU A 193 -19.53 -19.96 -15.52
N SER A 194 -18.42 -19.45 -16.04
CA SER A 194 -17.07 -19.89 -15.71
C SER A 194 -16.17 -18.70 -15.35
N CYS A 195 -15.07 -18.96 -14.65
CA CYS A 195 -14.01 -17.96 -14.53
C CYS A 195 -13.33 -17.78 -15.88
N ASP A 196 -13.26 -16.54 -16.32
CA ASP A 196 -12.72 -16.09 -17.60
C ASP A 196 -11.94 -14.78 -17.40
N ARG A 197 -11.40 -14.22 -18.49
CA ARG A 197 -10.66 -12.96 -18.41
C ARG A 197 -11.49 -11.81 -17.84
N GLY A 198 -12.78 -11.76 -18.14
CA GLY A 198 -13.68 -10.68 -17.71
C GLY A 198 -13.93 -10.71 -16.21
N THR A 199 -14.23 -11.89 -15.68
CA THR A 199 -14.45 -12.11 -14.24
C THR A 199 -13.17 -11.87 -13.42
N ALA A 200 -12.00 -12.29 -13.94
CA ALA A 200 -10.71 -12.01 -13.32
C ALA A 200 -10.40 -10.50 -13.28
N LEU A 201 -10.57 -9.78 -14.40
CA LEU A 201 -10.39 -8.32 -14.44
C LEU A 201 -11.36 -7.58 -13.51
N ALA A 202 -12.61 -8.03 -13.44
CA ALA A 202 -13.59 -7.45 -12.52
C ALA A 202 -13.19 -7.68 -11.05
N ALA A 203 -12.67 -8.86 -10.70
CA ALA A 203 -12.20 -9.13 -9.35
C ALA A 203 -10.99 -8.25 -8.98
N LEU A 204 -10.00 -8.14 -9.86
CA LEU A 204 -8.83 -7.25 -9.68
C LEU A 204 -9.21 -5.77 -9.59
N ALA A 205 -10.20 -5.32 -10.38
CA ALA A 205 -10.74 -3.98 -10.22
C ALA A 205 -11.34 -3.76 -8.81
N GLY A 206 -11.93 -4.79 -8.20
CA GLY A 206 -12.38 -4.75 -6.81
C GLY A 206 -11.22 -4.52 -5.82
N VAL A 207 -10.10 -5.23 -6.01
CA VAL A 207 -8.88 -5.06 -5.19
C VAL A 207 -8.38 -3.62 -5.27
N GLU A 208 -8.26 -3.06 -6.48
CA GLU A 208 -7.77 -1.69 -6.69
C GLU A 208 -8.70 -0.64 -6.07
N LEU A 209 -10.02 -0.78 -6.24
CA LEU A 209 -10.99 0.16 -5.67
C LEU A 209 -10.99 0.12 -4.14
N VAL A 210 -10.94 -1.07 -3.53
CA VAL A 210 -10.86 -1.23 -2.08
C VAL A 210 -9.54 -0.65 -1.55
N SER A 211 -8.42 -1.02 -2.18
CA SER A 211 -7.10 -0.51 -1.79
C SER A 211 -7.06 1.02 -1.83
N ARG A 212 -7.60 1.64 -2.89
CA ARG A 212 -7.71 3.10 -3.03
C ARG A 212 -8.57 3.74 -1.96
N ASP A 213 -9.75 3.20 -1.68
CA ASP A 213 -10.67 3.78 -0.70
C ASP A 213 -10.13 3.69 0.73
N LEU A 214 -9.35 2.64 1.04
CA LEU A 214 -8.71 2.43 2.34
C LEU A 214 -7.41 3.24 2.55
N GLN A 215 -6.84 3.82 1.48
CA GLN A 215 -5.72 4.74 1.64
C GLN A 215 -6.15 5.89 2.56
N PRO A 216 -5.30 6.33 3.51
CA PRO A 216 -5.60 7.50 4.29
C PRO A 216 -5.71 8.66 3.31
N LEU A 217 -6.93 9.20 3.14
CA LEU A 217 -7.14 10.43 2.39
C LEU A 217 -6.20 11.45 3.02
N SER A 218 -5.15 11.87 2.29
CA SER A 218 -4.24 12.92 2.75
C SER A 218 -5.15 14.03 3.25
N LYS A 219 -5.12 14.32 4.55
CA LYS A 219 -6.11 15.19 5.21
C LYS A 219 -6.31 16.43 4.35
N LYS A 220 -7.41 16.49 3.60
CA LYS A 220 -7.94 17.79 3.18
C LYS A 220 -8.32 18.43 4.51
N PRO A 221 -7.81 19.62 4.86
CA PRO A 221 -8.18 20.26 6.12
C PRO A 221 -9.70 20.33 6.13
N SER A 222 -10.34 19.55 7.01
CA SER A 222 -11.76 19.65 7.24
C SER A 222 -11.99 21.09 7.64
N ASN A 223 -12.82 21.79 6.86
CA ASN A 223 -13.19 23.17 7.10
C ASN A 223 -13.46 23.35 8.59
N CYS A 224 -12.59 24.14 9.23
CA CYS A 224 -12.81 24.63 10.57
C CYS A 224 -14.18 25.30 10.57
N ALA A 225 -15.11 24.74 11.34
CA ALA A 225 -16.32 25.43 11.72
C ALA A 225 -15.92 26.82 12.25
N PRO A 226 -16.65 27.90 11.91
CA PRO A 226 -16.32 29.23 12.38
C PRO A 226 -16.45 29.23 13.90
N HIS A 227 -15.32 29.12 14.60
CA HIS A 227 -15.22 29.52 16.00
C HIS A 227 -15.52 31.00 16.02
N SER A 228 -16.73 31.34 16.48
CA SER A 228 -17.06 32.69 16.91
C SER A 228 -16.13 33.01 18.07
N ILE A 229 -15.01 33.66 17.77
CA ILE A 229 -14.12 34.21 18.79
C ILE A 229 -14.90 35.34 19.45
N HIS A 230 -15.44 35.05 20.63
CA HIS A 230 -15.94 36.08 21.53
C HIS A 230 -14.72 36.80 22.11
N VAL A 231 -14.28 37.86 21.42
CA VAL A 231 -13.24 38.76 21.92
C VAL A 231 -13.81 39.51 23.12
N GLN A 232 -13.53 38.99 24.32
CA GLN A 232 -13.67 39.73 25.56
C GLN A 232 -12.76 40.98 25.48
N LYS A 233 -13.37 42.15 25.31
CA LYS A 233 -12.67 43.44 25.37
C LYS A 233 -12.11 43.67 26.78
N LYS A 234 -10.91 43.18 27.05
CA LYS A 234 -10.12 43.66 28.20
C LYS A 234 -9.76 45.12 27.96
N HIS A 235 -10.28 46.01 28.81
CA HIS A 235 -9.87 47.40 28.87
C HIS A 235 -8.39 47.47 29.29
N VAL A 236 -7.51 47.75 28.34
CA VAL A 236 -6.13 48.14 28.63
C VAL A 236 -6.15 49.61 29.03
N LYS A 237 -5.94 49.88 30.32
CA LYS A 237 -5.82 51.23 30.86
C LYS A 237 -4.39 51.71 30.60
N VAL A 238 -4.19 52.43 29.50
CA VAL A 238 -2.92 53.09 29.19
C VAL A 238 -2.84 54.37 30.04
N VAL A 239 -1.91 54.40 31.00
CA VAL A 239 -1.57 55.63 31.75
C VAL A 239 -0.55 56.39 30.92
N MET A 240 -0.99 57.44 30.23
CA MET A 240 -0.13 58.43 29.59
C MET A 240 0.08 59.61 30.54
N HIS A 241 1.33 59.91 30.89
CA HIS A 241 1.72 61.22 31.40
C HIS A 241 2.01 62.15 30.22
N GLY A 242 1.40 63.34 30.22
CA GLY A 242 1.86 64.47 29.40
C GLY A 242 0.87 64.99 28.35
N ASN A 243 0.15 66.04 28.75
CA ASN A 243 -0.36 67.19 28.00
C ASN A 243 -1.02 67.02 26.61
N ASN A 244 -2.33 67.33 26.63
CA ASN A 244 -3.20 67.89 25.60
C ASN A 244 -4.11 66.89 24.83
N PRO A 245 -5.45 66.95 24.99
CA PRO A 245 -6.37 66.02 24.33
C PRO A 245 -6.76 66.48 22.92
N GLN A 246 -6.58 65.61 21.93
CA GLN A 246 -7.38 65.65 20.70
C GLN A 246 -8.31 64.43 20.67
N THR A 247 -9.61 64.70 20.61
CA THR A 247 -10.67 63.70 20.45
C THR A 247 -10.75 63.26 18.99
N PHE A 248 -10.40 62.01 18.71
CA PHE A 248 -10.72 61.36 17.44
C PHE A 248 -11.91 60.43 17.61
N ASN A 249 -13.00 60.75 16.91
CA ASN A 249 -14.24 59.98 16.87
C ASN A 249 -14.23 59.16 15.58
N CYS A 250 -14.01 57.84 15.66
CA CYS A 250 -13.98 56.98 14.48
C CYS A 250 -15.34 56.29 14.32
N GLN A 251 -16.17 56.83 13.43
CA GLN A 251 -17.43 56.22 13.01
C GLN A 251 -17.17 54.97 12.17
N THR A 252 -17.85 53.88 12.52
CA THR A 252 -17.89 52.63 11.76
C THR A 252 -18.73 52.79 10.50
N GLY A 253 -18.10 52.79 9.32
CA GLY A 253 -18.76 52.67 8.02
C GLY A 253 -18.58 51.27 7.43
N ILE A 254 -19.68 50.58 7.17
CA ILE A 254 -19.75 49.32 6.43
C ILE A 254 -19.75 49.67 4.94
N VAL A 255 -18.81 49.13 4.16
CA VAL A 255 -18.79 49.25 2.68
C VAL A 255 -18.92 47.85 2.07
N PRO A 256 -19.86 47.62 1.13
CA PRO A 256 -20.01 46.33 0.47
C PRO A 256 -18.94 46.14 -0.63
N MET A 257 -18.29 44.97 -0.63
CA MET A 257 -17.35 44.53 -1.65
C MET A 257 -18.07 44.17 -2.96
N HIS A 258 -17.80 44.92 -4.02
CA HIS A 258 -18.08 44.49 -5.40
C HIS A 258 -16.88 43.73 -5.96
N ALA A 259 -17.13 42.51 -6.45
CA ALA A 259 -16.16 41.66 -7.13
C ALA A 259 -15.73 42.26 -8.48
N THR A 260 -14.41 42.34 -8.72
CA THR A 260 -13.85 42.47 -10.07
C THR A 260 -12.56 41.65 -10.21
N ARG A 261 -12.37 41.15 -11.42
CA ARG A 261 -11.43 40.11 -11.83
C ARG A 261 -9.98 40.61 -11.88
N GLY A 262 -9.06 39.69 -11.55
CA GLY A 262 -7.86 39.39 -12.34
C GLY A 262 -6.67 40.33 -12.20
N THR A 263 -5.64 39.89 -11.46
CA THR A 263 -4.24 40.08 -11.88
C THR A 263 -3.34 39.01 -11.26
N GLN A 264 -2.47 38.43 -12.08
CA GLN A 264 -1.40 37.52 -11.69
C GLN A 264 -0.37 38.25 -10.82
N CYS A 265 0.10 37.61 -9.74
CA CYS A 265 1.33 38.01 -9.05
C CYS A 265 2.30 36.83 -9.06
N GLY A 266 3.43 37.05 -9.73
CA GLY A 266 4.58 36.16 -9.75
C GLY A 266 5.26 36.09 -8.39
N LEU A 267 5.74 34.90 -8.05
CA LEU A 267 6.52 34.61 -6.86
C LEU A 267 7.99 34.94 -7.16
N HIS A 268 8.55 35.95 -6.49
CA HIS A 268 10.01 36.15 -6.43
C HIS A 268 10.53 35.48 -5.16
N VAL A 269 11.39 34.48 -5.35
CA VAL A 269 12.22 33.88 -4.30
C VAL A 269 13.49 34.72 -4.20
N PHE A 270 13.78 35.25 -3.01
CA PHE A 270 15.11 35.77 -2.69
C PHE A 270 15.95 34.64 -2.08
N ILE A 271 17.20 34.57 -2.53
CA ILE A 271 18.27 33.67 -2.08
C ILE A 271 18.62 33.96 -0.62
#